data_AF-A0A453B8F2-F1
#
_entry.id   AF-A0A453B8F2-F1
#
_cell.length_a   1.000
_cell.length_b   1.000
_cell.length_c   1.000
_cell.angle_alpha   90.00
_cell.angle_beta   90.00
_cell.angle_gamma   90.00
#
_symmetry.space_group_name_H-M   'P 1'
#
loop_
_entity.id
_entity.type
_entity.pdbx_description
1 polymer ?
#
loop_
_entity_poly.entity_id
_entity_poly.type
_entity_poly.pdbx_seq_one_letter_code
_entity_poly.pdbx_strand_id
1 'polypeptide(L)'
;MVDFACDQDGSPILAVSSLAVHSKNLAGSTKCSLLVAKDPEDRRDTVITVYGDATPVPDEEKDAVRTAYLRRHPEAFWVDFGDFRFLHIKPKAVRYVSGVATAILGSGEFSAAEFKEAKVDPISQFSAPIAGHMNKDHADDTKLIVQHSTSVKVDFASILDVDSLGINVKAGYDGTVLKLRIPFPRRAQDRKDVKTLIVEMLQAAKASS
;
A
#
# COMPACT_ATOMS: atom_id res chain seq x y z
N MET A 1 6.59 -8.60 15.61
CA MET A 1 5.94 -7.53 14.83
C MET A 1 6.56 -6.21 15.21
N VAL A 2 6.60 -5.27 14.27
CA VAL A 2 7.10 -3.90 14.48
C VAL A 2 6.19 -2.93 13.75
N ASP A 3 5.97 -1.76 14.34
CA ASP A 3 5.36 -0.63 13.65
C ASP A 3 6.44 0.15 12.89
N PHE A 4 6.06 0.72 11.75
CA PHE A 4 6.97 1.52 10.94
C PHE A 4 6.25 2.65 10.22
N ALA A 5 7.03 3.64 9.79
CA ALA A 5 6.65 4.64 8.80
C ALA A 5 7.74 4.71 7.73
N CYS A 6 7.47 5.23 6.54
CA CYS A 6 8.53 5.49 5.57
C CYS A 6 8.92 6.96 5.62
N ASP A 7 10.22 7.25 5.44
CA ASP A 7 10.69 8.60 5.14
C ASP A 7 10.41 9.00 3.67
N GLN A 8 10.91 10.16 3.25
CA GLN A 8 10.72 10.68 1.91
C GLN A 8 11.40 9.85 0.81
N ASP A 9 12.45 9.10 1.17
CA ASP A 9 13.19 8.20 0.27
C ASP A 9 12.60 6.78 0.28
N GLY A 10 11.52 6.54 1.04
CA GLY A 10 10.89 5.23 1.19
C GLY A 10 11.57 4.30 2.21
N SER A 11 12.59 4.77 2.94
CA SER A 11 13.27 3.94 3.94
C SER A 11 12.38 3.75 5.18
N PRO A 12 12.17 2.51 5.65
CA PRO A 12 11.41 2.27 6.88
C PRO A 12 12.08 2.86 8.11
N ILE A 13 11.31 3.60 8.89
CA ILE A 13 11.62 4.13 10.22
C ILE A 13 10.94 3.23 11.25
N LEU A 14 11.72 2.70 12.19
CA LEU A 14 11.23 1.98 13.36
C LEU A 14 11.44 2.82 14.62
N ALA A 15 10.47 2.83 15.53
CA ALA A 15 10.69 3.28 16.91
C ALA A 15 10.83 2.05 17.81
N VAL A 16 12.03 1.83 18.36
CA VAL A 16 12.34 0.59 19.09
C VAL A 16 12.78 0.86 20.53
N SER A 17 12.20 0.13 21.48
CA SER A 17 12.64 0.13 22.88
C SER A 17 13.93 -0.67 23.04
N SER A 18 14.87 -0.17 23.84
CA SER A 18 16.10 -0.88 24.23
C SER A 18 15.83 -2.21 24.94
N LEU A 19 14.63 -2.40 25.50
CA LEU A 19 14.22 -3.64 26.18
C LEU A 19 13.83 -4.75 25.21
N ALA A 20 13.41 -4.41 23.99
CA ALA A 20 12.88 -5.37 23.03
C ALA A 20 13.96 -6.32 22.47
N VAL A 21 13.58 -7.58 22.26
CA VAL A 21 14.49 -8.62 21.71
C VAL A 21 15.02 -8.21 20.33
N HIS A 22 14.15 -7.67 19.46
CA HIS A 22 14.58 -7.23 18.13
C HIS A 22 15.59 -6.07 18.18
N SER A 23 15.51 -5.19 19.18
CA SER A 23 16.50 -4.12 19.38
C SER A 23 17.88 -4.65 19.75
N LYS A 24 17.93 -5.71 20.56
CA LYS A 24 19.18 -6.39 20.93
C LYS A 24 19.78 -7.12 19.72
N ASN A 25 18.93 -7.78 18.92
CA ASN A 25 19.35 -8.43 17.68
C ASN A 25 19.94 -7.42 16.70
N LEU A 26 19.28 -6.28 16.50
CA LEU A 26 19.75 -5.21 15.60
C LEU A 26 21.03 -4.52 16.11
N ALA A 27 21.27 -4.50 17.42
CA ALA A 27 22.54 -4.02 17.98
C ALA A 27 23.70 -4.99 17.72
N GLY A 28 23.44 -6.31 17.69
CA GLY A 28 24.44 -7.32 17.35
C GLY A 28 24.70 -7.46 15.84
N SER A 29 23.69 -7.21 15.00
CA SER A 29 23.80 -7.19 13.54
C SER A 29 22.78 -6.23 12.95
N THR A 30 23.25 -5.25 12.18
CA THR A 30 22.40 -4.28 11.48
C THR A 30 21.56 -4.92 10.36
N LYS A 31 22.02 -6.05 9.81
CA LYS A 31 21.37 -6.73 8.68
C LYS A 31 19.99 -7.25 9.09
N CYS A 32 18.96 -6.83 8.36
CA CYS A 32 17.60 -7.26 8.60
C CYS A 32 16.76 -7.24 7.32
N SER A 33 15.54 -7.75 7.43
CA SER A 33 14.50 -7.53 6.43
C SER A 33 13.18 -7.15 7.08
N LEU A 34 12.36 -6.41 6.34
CA LEU A 34 10.99 -6.04 6.70
C LEU A 34 10.04 -6.64 5.67
N LEU A 35 9.14 -7.51 6.13
CA LEU A 35 8.06 -8.08 5.33
C LEU A 35 6.80 -7.23 5.50
N VAL A 36 6.18 -6.80 4.40
CA VAL A 36 4.95 -6.03 4.38
C VAL A 36 3.95 -6.73 3.47
N ALA A 37 2.83 -7.17 4.04
CA ALA A 37 1.69 -7.69 3.29
C ALA A 37 0.64 -6.60 3.13
N LYS A 38 0.16 -6.37 1.91
CA LYS A 38 -0.91 -5.40 1.65
C LYS A 38 -2.22 -5.80 2.34
N ASP A 39 -2.57 -7.07 2.23
CA ASP A 39 -3.63 -7.72 3.00
C ASP A 39 -3.01 -8.97 3.67
N PRO A 40 -2.78 -8.95 4.99
CA PRO A 40 -2.18 -10.07 5.71
C PRO A 40 -2.99 -11.37 5.66
N GLU A 41 -4.30 -11.29 5.42
CA GLU A 41 -5.19 -12.45 5.35
C GLU A 41 -5.29 -13.02 3.93
N ASP A 42 -4.97 -12.22 2.90
CA ASP A 42 -4.96 -12.65 1.51
C ASP A 42 -3.56 -12.96 0.99
N ARG A 43 -3.20 -14.23 1.08
CA ARG A 43 -1.94 -14.81 0.59
C ARG A 43 -1.69 -14.58 -0.91
N ARG A 44 -2.74 -14.25 -1.68
CA ARG A 44 -2.66 -14.00 -3.13
C ARG A 44 -2.36 -12.53 -3.43
N ASP A 45 -2.48 -11.64 -2.44
CA ASP A 45 -2.09 -10.24 -2.63
C ASP A 45 -0.57 -10.08 -2.65
N THR A 46 -0.14 -8.85 -2.89
CA THR A 46 1.25 -8.46 -2.99
C THR A 46 1.88 -8.44 -1.59
N VAL A 47 2.99 -9.15 -1.48
CA VAL A 47 3.86 -9.17 -0.31
C VAL A 47 5.22 -8.61 -0.74
N ILE A 48 5.74 -7.66 0.03
CA ILE A 48 7.00 -6.97 -0.24
C ILE A 48 7.99 -7.30 0.88
N THR A 49 9.22 -7.64 0.52
CA THR A 49 10.33 -7.82 1.46
C THR A 49 11.40 -6.78 1.17
N VAL A 50 11.64 -5.88 2.11
CA VAL A 50 12.72 -4.90 2.08
C VAL A 50 13.92 -5.49 2.82
N TYR A 51 15.03 -5.73 2.13
CA TYR A 51 16.30 -6.14 2.75
C TYR A 51 17.18 -4.92 2.95
N GLY A 52 17.80 -4.78 4.12
CA GLY A 52 18.61 -3.60 4.42
C GLY A 52 19.42 -3.70 5.70
N ASP A 53 19.97 -2.55 6.09
CA ASP A 53 20.69 -2.38 7.36
C ASP A 53 19.94 -1.38 8.24
N ALA A 54 19.64 -1.79 9.47
CA ALA A 54 19.08 -0.93 10.50
C ALA A 54 20.20 -0.05 11.09
N THR A 55 20.05 1.26 10.97
CA THR A 55 21.01 2.27 11.42
C THR A 55 20.32 3.25 12.36
N PRO A 56 20.95 3.64 13.48
CA PRO A 56 20.41 4.70 14.34
C PRO A 56 20.22 6.00 13.59
N VAL A 57 19.13 6.70 13.90
CA VAL A 57 18.88 8.05 13.38
C VAL A 57 19.80 9.05 14.10
N PRO A 58 20.57 9.87 13.37
CA PRO A 58 21.39 10.94 13.96
C PRO A 58 20.56 11.95 14.74
N ASP A 59 21.15 12.59 15.75
CA ASP A 59 20.45 13.54 16.61
C ASP A 59 19.86 14.72 15.82
N GLU A 60 20.54 15.14 14.75
CA GLU A 60 20.14 16.24 13.87
C GLU A 60 18.89 15.93 13.03
N GLU A 61 18.60 14.64 12.80
CA GLU A 61 17.46 14.17 11.99
C GLU A 61 16.26 13.73 12.85
N LYS A 62 16.43 13.63 14.17
CA LYS A 62 15.43 13.06 15.09
C LYS A 62 14.06 13.73 14.98
N ASP A 63 13.99 15.05 14.92
CA ASP A 63 12.71 15.78 14.88
C ASP A 63 11.95 15.55 13.58
N ALA A 64 12.67 15.49 12.45
CA ALA A 64 12.08 15.21 11.15
C ALA A 64 11.56 13.76 11.08
N VAL A 65 12.36 12.80 11.57
CA VAL A 65 11.97 11.39 11.63
C VAL A 65 10.79 11.17 12.57
N ARG A 66 10.81 11.78 13.76
CA ARG A 66 9.70 11.75 14.72
C ARG A 66 8.41 12.27 14.08
N THR A 67 8.48 13.38 13.37
CA THR A 67 7.33 13.96 12.66
C THR A 67 6.79 13.01 11.58
N ALA A 68 7.66 12.37 10.80
CA ALA A 68 7.25 11.39 9.80
C ALA A 68 6.59 10.15 10.43
N TYR A 69 7.16 9.65 11.52
CA TYR A 69 6.63 8.49 12.25
C TYR A 69 5.25 8.78 12.86
N LEU A 70 5.09 9.91 13.56
CA LEU A 70 3.84 10.29 14.20
C LEU A 70 2.73 10.64 13.21
N ARG A 71 3.06 11.06 11.98
CA ARG A 71 2.04 11.20 10.91
C ARG A 71 1.34 9.87 10.63
N ARG A 72 2.07 8.75 10.71
CA ARG A 72 1.52 7.41 10.50
C ARG A 72 0.92 6.81 11.77
N HIS A 73 1.51 7.14 12.93
CA HIS A 73 1.15 6.63 14.25
C HIS A 73 0.91 7.79 15.24
N PRO A 74 -0.23 8.51 15.14
CA PRO A 74 -0.46 9.73 15.91
C PRO A 74 -0.48 9.52 17.43
N GLU A 75 -0.89 8.33 17.87
CA GLU A 75 -1.01 7.97 19.29
C GLU A 75 0.31 7.46 19.91
N ALA A 76 1.42 7.44 19.16
CA ALA A 76 2.69 6.87 19.61
C ALA A 76 3.49 7.79 20.54
N PHE A 77 2.90 8.29 21.63
CA PHE A 77 3.56 9.18 22.59
C PHE A 77 4.79 8.56 23.27
N TRP A 78 4.86 7.22 23.31
CA TRP A 78 5.97 6.47 23.91
C TRP A 78 7.29 6.59 23.13
N VAL A 79 7.28 7.10 21.90
CA VAL A 79 8.52 7.31 21.13
C VAL A 79 9.48 8.31 21.78
N ASP A 80 8.98 9.13 22.70
CA ASP A 80 9.76 10.12 23.46
C ASP A 80 10.33 9.57 24.78
N PHE A 81 10.03 8.30 25.12
CA PHE A 81 10.60 7.68 26.31
C PHE A 81 12.10 7.45 26.15
N GLY A 82 12.85 7.60 27.25
CA GLY A 82 14.32 7.50 27.21
C GLY A 82 14.87 6.13 26.81
N ASP A 83 14.05 5.08 26.84
CA ASP A 83 14.43 3.75 26.36
C ASP A 83 14.13 3.53 24.87
N PHE A 84 13.44 4.46 24.19
CA PHE A 84 13.15 4.38 22.77
C PHE A 84 14.17 5.13 21.92
N ARG A 85 14.40 4.61 20.71
CA ARG A 85 15.18 5.27 19.67
C ARG A 85 14.62 4.97 18.29
N PHE A 86 14.85 5.89 17.36
CA PHE A 86 14.52 5.66 15.95
C PHE A 86 15.66 4.95 15.22
N LEU A 87 15.31 3.99 14.36
CA LEU A 87 16.21 3.34 13.42
C LEU A 87 15.68 3.50 12.00
N HIS A 88 16.57 3.74 11.03
CA HIS A 88 16.28 3.57 9.62
C HIS A 88 16.71 2.19 9.15
N ILE A 89 15.83 1.45 8.49
CA ILE A 89 16.23 0.35 7.61
C ILE A 89 16.62 0.97 6.27
N LYS A 90 17.92 1.09 5.99
CA LYS A 90 18.41 1.58 4.69
C LYS A 90 18.28 0.45 3.66
N PRO A 91 17.37 0.56 2.66
CA PRO A 91 17.14 -0.53 1.71
C PRO A 91 18.39 -0.83 0.88
N LYS A 92 18.63 -2.12 0.64
CA LYS A 92 19.65 -2.63 -0.29
C LYS A 92 19.02 -3.32 -1.49
N ALA A 93 17.94 -4.06 -1.25
CA ALA A 93 17.11 -4.68 -2.27
C ALA A 93 15.67 -4.74 -1.77
N VAL A 94 14.71 -4.53 -2.67
CA VAL A 94 13.28 -4.65 -2.39
C VAL A 94 12.71 -5.70 -3.32
N ARG A 95 12.19 -6.79 -2.75
CA ARG A 95 11.54 -7.87 -3.52
C ARG A 95 10.05 -7.82 -3.34
N TYR A 96 9.32 -8.21 -4.37
CA TYR A 96 7.89 -8.46 -4.24
C TYR A 96 7.51 -9.81 -4.85
N VAL A 97 6.44 -10.38 -4.30
CA VAL A 97 5.70 -11.49 -4.89
C VAL A 97 4.22 -11.18 -4.80
N SER A 98 3.47 -11.52 -5.83
CA SER A 98 2.02 -11.28 -5.91
C SER A 98 1.35 -12.43 -6.66
N GLY A 99 0.10 -12.75 -6.31
CA GLY A 99 -0.66 -13.79 -6.97
C GLY A 99 -0.19 -15.22 -6.66
N VAL A 100 0.40 -15.44 -5.48
CA VAL A 100 0.81 -16.80 -5.05
C VAL A 100 -0.39 -17.74 -5.09
N ALA A 101 -0.17 -18.95 -5.63
CA ALA A 101 -1.21 -19.97 -5.85
C ALA A 101 -2.37 -19.50 -6.76
N THR A 102 -2.09 -18.58 -7.69
CA THR A 102 -3.01 -18.17 -8.76
C THR A 102 -2.34 -18.32 -10.13
N ALA A 103 -3.11 -18.22 -11.20
CA ALA A 103 -2.57 -18.22 -12.57
C ALA A 103 -1.74 -16.96 -12.90
N ILE A 104 -1.81 -15.91 -12.07
CA ILE A 104 -1.18 -14.60 -12.31
C ILE A 104 -0.09 -14.38 -11.25
N LEU A 105 0.90 -15.27 -11.20
CA LEU A 105 2.07 -15.11 -10.33
C LEU A 105 3.01 -14.05 -10.92
N GLY A 106 3.24 -12.98 -10.16
CA GLY A 106 4.23 -11.95 -10.46
C GLY A 106 5.29 -11.88 -9.38
N SER A 107 6.55 -11.67 -9.77
CA SER A 107 7.63 -11.40 -8.82
C SER A 107 8.70 -10.54 -9.46
N GLY A 108 9.47 -9.83 -8.64
CA GLY A 108 10.57 -9.00 -9.08
C GLY A 108 11.40 -8.47 -7.93
N GLU A 109 12.49 -7.81 -8.28
CA GLU A 109 13.39 -7.12 -7.36
C GLU A 109 13.71 -5.72 -7.90
N PHE A 110 13.86 -4.77 -7.00
CA PHE A 110 14.39 -3.44 -7.26
C PHE A 110 15.66 -3.24 -6.43
N SER A 111 16.65 -2.62 -7.03
CA SER A 111 17.80 -2.07 -6.32
C SER A 111 17.39 -0.91 -5.41
N ALA A 112 18.26 -0.56 -4.46
CA ALA A 112 18.05 0.61 -3.61
C ALA A 112 17.86 1.92 -4.42
N ALA A 113 18.56 2.07 -5.54
CA ALA A 113 18.47 3.24 -6.39
C ALA A 113 17.12 3.33 -7.12
N GLU A 114 16.69 2.23 -7.76
CA GLU A 114 15.39 2.16 -8.44
C GLU A 114 14.23 2.38 -7.46
N PHE A 115 14.31 1.80 -6.26
CA PHE A 115 13.30 1.99 -5.22
C PHE A 115 13.22 3.45 -4.76
N LYS A 116 14.36 4.11 -4.55
CA LYS A 116 14.43 5.52 -4.14
C LYS A 116 13.98 6.48 -5.24
N GLU A 117 14.25 6.18 -6.51
CA GLU A 117 13.84 7.03 -7.64
C GLU A 117 12.33 6.99 -7.91
N ALA A 118 11.67 5.89 -7.54
CA ALA A 118 10.24 5.74 -7.67
C ALA A 118 9.46 6.78 -6.85
N LYS A 119 8.34 7.25 -7.40
CA LYS A 119 7.46 8.22 -6.73
C LYS A 119 6.23 7.52 -6.18
N VAL A 120 5.86 7.87 -4.95
CA VAL A 120 4.57 7.45 -4.38
C VAL A 120 3.44 8.05 -5.21
N ASP A 121 2.47 7.21 -5.60
CA ASP A 121 1.31 7.67 -6.34
C ASP A 121 0.48 8.66 -5.48
N PRO A 122 0.24 9.90 -5.96
CA PRO A 122 -0.39 10.94 -5.14
C PRO A 122 -1.87 10.69 -4.88
N ILE A 123 -2.53 9.80 -5.62
CA ILE A 123 -3.94 9.45 -5.42
C ILE A 123 -4.10 8.33 -4.39
N SER A 124 -3.10 7.45 -4.26
CA SER A 124 -3.13 6.31 -3.33
C SER A 124 -3.45 6.68 -1.88
N GLN A 125 -3.09 7.89 -1.42
CA GLN A 125 -3.44 8.39 -0.08
C GLN A 125 -4.96 8.52 0.17
N PHE A 126 -5.75 8.63 -0.90
CA PHE A 126 -7.21 8.72 -0.84
C PHE A 126 -7.90 7.35 -1.04
N SER A 127 -7.13 6.28 -1.23
CA SER A 127 -7.63 4.95 -1.56
C SER A 127 -8.66 4.44 -0.54
N ALA A 128 -8.31 4.42 0.75
CA ALA A 128 -9.20 3.94 1.80
C ALA A 128 -10.54 4.70 1.91
N PRO A 129 -10.58 6.05 1.98
CA PRO A 129 -11.85 6.78 2.04
C PRO A 129 -12.68 6.64 0.75
N ILE A 130 -12.06 6.53 -0.43
CA ILE A 130 -12.79 6.31 -1.69
C ILE A 130 -13.39 4.91 -1.72
N ALA A 131 -12.59 3.87 -1.45
CA ALA A 131 -13.04 2.49 -1.42
C ALA A 131 -14.15 2.29 -0.38
N GLY A 132 -14.00 2.84 0.82
CA GLY A 132 -15.00 2.74 1.89
C GLY A 132 -16.35 3.35 1.51
N HIS A 133 -16.36 4.55 0.93
CA HIS A 133 -17.60 5.18 0.46
C HIS A 133 -18.24 4.41 -0.70
N MET A 134 -17.45 4.05 -1.71
CA MET A 134 -17.96 3.33 -2.89
C MET A 134 -18.51 1.95 -2.52
N ASN A 135 -17.81 1.20 -1.67
CA ASN A 135 -18.24 -0.14 -1.26
C ASN A 135 -19.49 -0.12 -0.38
N LYS A 136 -19.71 0.95 0.39
CA LYS A 136 -20.86 1.06 1.29
C LYS A 136 -22.11 1.56 0.56
N ASP A 137 -21.96 2.61 -0.25
CA ASP A 137 -23.09 3.37 -0.76
C ASP A 137 -23.32 3.15 -2.28
N HIS A 138 -22.32 2.61 -3.00
CA HIS A 138 -22.28 2.53 -4.47
C HIS A 138 -21.75 1.19 -5.01
N ALA A 139 -22.02 0.08 -4.31
CA ALA A 139 -21.55 -1.25 -4.73
C ALA A 139 -22.11 -1.67 -6.10
N ASP A 140 -23.38 -1.35 -6.39
CA ASP A 140 -24.01 -1.64 -7.67
C ASP A 140 -23.42 -0.80 -8.82
N ASP A 141 -23.07 0.46 -8.57
CA ASP A 141 -22.38 1.29 -9.57
C ASP A 141 -21.00 0.69 -9.90
N THR A 142 -20.26 0.22 -8.89
CA THR A 142 -18.96 -0.45 -9.08
C THR A 142 -19.12 -1.73 -9.91
N LYS A 143 -20.15 -2.55 -9.62
CA LYS A 143 -20.50 -3.74 -10.39
C LYS A 143 -20.75 -3.40 -11.86
N LEU A 144 -21.57 -2.39 -12.15
CA LEU A 144 -21.88 -1.97 -13.53
C LEU A 144 -20.61 -1.53 -14.28
N ILE A 145 -19.75 -0.74 -13.65
CA ILE A 145 -18.47 -0.30 -14.25
C ILE A 145 -17.60 -1.50 -14.59
N VAL A 146 -17.47 -2.47 -13.69
CA VAL A 146 -16.66 -3.68 -13.91
C VAL A 146 -17.22 -4.52 -15.06
N GLN A 147 -18.54 -4.73 -15.08
CA GLN A 147 -19.21 -5.49 -16.14
C GLN A 147 -19.02 -4.84 -17.52
N HIS A 148 -19.17 -3.51 -17.59
CA HIS A 148 -18.93 -2.77 -18.81
C HIS A 148 -17.46 -2.83 -19.26
N SER A 149 -16.51 -2.64 -18.33
CA SER A 149 -15.08 -2.56 -18.65
C SER A 149 -14.47 -3.90 -19.07
N THR A 150 -15.03 -5.01 -18.60
CA THR A 150 -14.48 -6.36 -18.82
C THR A 150 -15.34 -7.24 -19.71
N SER A 151 -16.58 -6.82 -20.01
CA SER A 151 -17.63 -7.65 -20.62
C SER A 151 -18.00 -8.91 -19.82
N VAL A 152 -17.56 -9.02 -18.55
CA VAL A 152 -17.85 -10.16 -17.66
C VAL A 152 -19.01 -9.82 -16.74
N LYS A 153 -20.06 -10.63 -16.73
CA LYS A 153 -21.19 -10.49 -15.80
C LYS A 153 -20.81 -10.98 -14.40
N VAL A 154 -20.17 -10.12 -13.62
CA VAL A 154 -19.81 -10.39 -12.23
C VAL A 154 -21.04 -10.32 -11.30
N ASP A 155 -21.05 -11.08 -10.22
CA ASP A 155 -22.11 -11.13 -9.22
C ASP A 155 -22.06 -9.92 -8.28
N PHE A 156 -20.85 -9.56 -7.86
CA PHE A 156 -20.53 -8.38 -7.05
C PHE A 156 -19.17 -7.83 -7.43
N ALA A 157 -18.89 -6.57 -7.07
CA ALA A 157 -17.56 -5.98 -7.15
C ALA A 157 -17.35 -5.02 -5.96
N SER A 158 -16.20 -5.13 -5.29
CA SER A 158 -15.77 -4.20 -4.25
C SER A 158 -14.37 -3.66 -4.54
N ILE A 159 -14.20 -2.35 -4.39
CA ILE A 159 -12.91 -1.67 -4.56
C ILE A 159 -11.98 -2.10 -3.43
N LEU A 160 -10.79 -2.56 -3.80
CA LEU A 160 -9.69 -2.88 -2.90
C LEU A 160 -8.80 -1.66 -2.68
N ASP A 161 -8.43 -0.99 -3.78
CA ASP A 161 -7.56 0.18 -3.75
C ASP A 161 -7.69 1.02 -5.03
N VAL A 162 -7.21 2.25 -4.93
CA VAL A 162 -7.25 3.28 -5.97
C VAL A 162 -5.87 3.89 -6.12
N ASP A 163 -5.43 4.11 -7.35
CA ASP A 163 -4.26 4.91 -7.71
C ASP A 163 -4.61 5.88 -8.85
N SER A 164 -3.66 6.67 -9.33
CA SER A 164 -3.93 7.68 -10.36
C SER A 164 -4.36 7.10 -11.71
N LEU A 165 -4.20 5.80 -11.93
CA LEU A 165 -4.50 5.13 -13.20
C LEU A 165 -5.76 4.26 -13.15
N GLY A 166 -6.38 4.06 -11.99
CA GLY A 166 -7.59 3.24 -11.90
C GLY A 166 -7.87 2.67 -10.52
N ILE A 167 -8.71 1.63 -10.52
CA ILE A 167 -9.13 0.91 -9.33
C ILE A 167 -8.80 -0.59 -9.46
N ASN A 168 -8.37 -1.21 -8.38
CA ASN A 168 -8.36 -2.67 -8.25
C ASN A 168 -9.64 -3.09 -7.51
N VAL A 169 -10.32 -4.12 -8.01
CA VAL A 169 -11.56 -4.63 -7.43
C VAL A 169 -11.46 -6.11 -7.13
N LYS A 170 -12.14 -6.55 -6.07
CA LYS A 170 -12.48 -7.94 -5.82
C LYS A 170 -13.85 -8.20 -6.42
N ALA A 171 -13.95 -9.15 -7.34
CA ALA A 171 -15.19 -9.46 -8.04
C ALA A 171 -15.56 -10.93 -7.88
N GLY A 172 -16.85 -11.20 -7.68
CA GLY A 172 -17.42 -12.55 -7.71
C GLY A 172 -17.84 -12.93 -9.13
N TYR A 173 -17.46 -14.12 -9.58
CA TYR A 173 -17.89 -14.66 -10.88
C TYR A 173 -17.96 -16.19 -10.80
N ASP A 174 -19.13 -16.75 -11.11
CA ASP A 174 -19.34 -18.20 -11.20
C ASP A 174 -18.89 -18.96 -9.95
N GLY A 175 -19.25 -18.44 -8.77
CA GLY A 175 -18.85 -19.00 -7.46
C GLY A 175 -17.38 -18.82 -7.10
N THR A 176 -16.58 -18.18 -7.96
CA THR A 176 -15.18 -17.84 -7.72
C THR A 176 -15.00 -16.37 -7.39
N VAL A 177 -13.87 -16.03 -6.77
CA VAL A 177 -13.51 -14.65 -6.44
C VAL A 177 -12.18 -14.30 -7.06
N LEU A 178 -12.17 -13.23 -7.85
CA LEU A 178 -11.06 -12.78 -8.68
C LEU A 178 -10.68 -11.34 -8.30
N LYS A 179 -9.45 -10.93 -8.59
CA LYS A 179 -9.03 -9.53 -8.57
C LYS A 179 -8.95 -9.01 -10.00
N LEU A 180 -9.57 -7.86 -10.26
CA LEU A 180 -9.59 -7.23 -11.57
C LEU A 180 -9.03 -5.81 -11.48
N ARG A 181 -8.22 -5.42 -12.47
CA ARG A 181 -7.77 -4.06 -12.64
C ARG A 181 -8.71 -3.34 -13.60
N ILE A 182 -9.28 -2.23 -13.17
CA ILE A 182 -10.13 -1.37 -14.00
C ILE A 182 -9.41 -0.03 -14.19
N PRO A 183 -8.83 0.23 -15.38
CA PRO A 183 -8.16 1.49 -15.65
C PRO A 183 -9.16 2.64 -15.78
N PHE A 184 -8.80 3.82 -15.30
CA PHE A 184 -9.48 5.05 -15.68
C PHE A 184 -9.22 5.35 -17.17
N PRO A 185 -10.13 6.06 -17.86
CA PRO A 185 -9.91 6.45 -19.26
C PRO A 185 -8.71 7.39 -19.45
N ARG A 186 -8.27 8.04 -18.37
CA ARG A 186 -7.04 8.85 -18.30
C ARG A 186 -6.54 8.91 -16.85
N ARG A 187 -5.29 9.37 -16.67
CA ARG A 187 -4.72 9.61 -15.33
C ARG A 187 -5.55 10.65 -14.56
N ALA A 188 -5.95 10.30 -13.34
CA ALA A 188 -6.56 11.20 -12.37
C ALA A 188 -5.53 12.20 -11.81
N GLN A 189 -5.90 13.47 -11.75
CA GLN A 189 -4.99 14.55 -11.30
C GLN A 189 -5.08 14.83 -9.79
N ASP A 190 -6.27 14.65 -9.21
CA ASP A 190 -6.53 14.86 -7.79
C ASP A 190 -7.74 14.04 -7.31
N ARG A 191 -8.08 14.15 -6.02
CA ARG A 191 -9.21 13.43 -5.41
C ARG A 191 -10.56 13.75 -6.08
N LYS A 192 -10.79 15.00 -6.50
CA LYS A 192 -12.06 15.39 -7.14
C LYS A 192 -12.14 14.80 -8.54
N ASP A 193 -11.02 14.75 -9.25
CA ASP A 193 -10.91 14.17 -10.58
C ASP A 193 -11.15 12.65 -10.58
N VAL A 194 -10.73 11.92 -9.53
CA VAL A 194 -11.11 10.51 -9.35
C VAL A 194 -12.63 10.33 -9.34
N LYS A 195 -13.36 11.19 -8.60
CA LYS A 195 -14.82 11.16 -8.59
C LYS A 195 -15.39 11.43 -9.99
N THR A 196 -14.87 12.43 -10.69
CA THR A 196 -15.29 12.74 -12.07
C THR A 196 -15.12 11.52 -12.98
N LEU A 197 -13.98 10.84 -12.92
CA LEU A 197 -13.69 9.66 -13.74
C LEU A 197 -14.60 8.47 -13.41
N ILE A 198 -14.87 8.21 -12.13
CA ILE A 198 -15.81 7.14 -11.73
C ILE A 198 -17.22 7.44 -12.26
N VAL A 199 -17.67 8.70 -12.17
CA VAL A 199 -18.97 9.12 -12.71
C VAL A 199 -19.03 8.97 -14.23
N GLU A 200 -17.97 9.38 -14.94
CA GLU A 200 -17.85 9.21 -16.39
C GLU A 200 -17.97 7.74 -16.81
N MET A 201 -17.21 6.86 -16.15
CA MET A 201 -17.26 5.41 -16.39
C MET A 201 -18.64 4.82 -16.10
N LEU A 202 -19.31 5.30 -15.04
CA LEU A 202 -20.67 4.87 -14.71
C LEU A 202 -21.67 5.28 -15.80
N GLN A 203 -21.56 6.50 -16.34
CA GLN A 203 -22.44 6.95 -17.42
C GLN A 203 -22.21 6.13 -18.69
N ALA A 204 -20.96 5.82 -19.04
CA ALA A 204 -20.63 4.95 -20.17
C ALA A 204 -21.23 3.55 -20.01
N ALA A 205 -21.15 2.98 -18.79
CA ALA A 205 -21.75 1.69 -18.47
C ALA A 205 -23.29 1.71 -18.62
N LYS A 206 -23.96 2.76 -18.12
CA LYS A 206 -25.42 2.91 -18.21
C LYS A 206 -25.92 3.17 -19.63
N ALA A 207 -25.10 3.78 -20.49
CA ALA A 207 -25.45 4.01 -21.89
C ALA A 207 -25.35 2.73 -22.75
N SER A 208 -24.65 1.70 -22.26
CA SER A 208 -24.37 0.45 -22.98
C SER A 208 -25.18 -0.74 -22.48
N SER A 209 -25.97 -0.55 -21.41
CA SER A 209 -26.84 -1.54 -20.78
C SER A 209 -28.27 -1.44 -21.29
#